data_AF-A0A7V3GT27-F1
#
_entry.id   AF-A0A7V3GT27-F1
#
_cell.length_a   1.000
_cell.length_b   1.000
_cell.length_c   1.000
_cell.angle_alpha   90.00
_cell.angle_beta   90.00
_cell.angle_gamma   90.00
#
_symmetry.space_group_name_H-M   'P 1'
#
loop_
_entity.id
_entity.type
_entity.pdbx_description
1 polymer ?
#
loop_
_entity_poly.entity_id
_entity_poly.type
_entity_poly.pdbx_seq_one_letter_code
_entity_poly.pdbx_strand_id
1 'polypeptide(L)'
;MTGAAGPSSPPLKRNATMKKRLLLTLIVLLTAAIVISACSRAQEPAPTPTPAAMTDDAMNKTDDMSKDDSMASDESMEKNDEVMGSDDTMKKEEGDMSSDESMEKKDDGMSSEDAMMQAALTLTFANLPNLGPDWAYEGWLIVDGKPVTTGVFTVDDHGMASAAEFPVDAHALKNATAFVLTIEPSPDDDPAPNAIHIIGGDFDGDAAALTVSHPLALGVDFDGVNVSYILGAPSSENAKADYKKGIWWPGLNLPQLPQGWVYEGWVAGPDGPISTGRFTSGDMADSDGNGPMAGPKSGPSFPGQDFINPPIDLTAGYAAVISIEPDPDNSPLPFSLKPFIDETIDDVSDHGSQDMETRTDAFPTGQAQR
;
A
#
# COMPACT_ATOMS: atom_id res chain seq x y z
N MET A 1 48.66 1.92 75.05
CA MET A 1 47.70 2.78 74.32
C MET A 1 47.70 2.31 72.88
N THR A 2 46.64 1.62 72.50
CA THR A 2 46.49 0.79 71.30
C THR A 2 46.00 1.63 70.13
N GLY A 3 46.77 1.67 69.04
CA GLY A 3 46.40 2.30 67.78
C GLY A 3 45.61 1.34 66.89
N ALA A 4 44.45 1.79 66.40
CA ALA A 4 43.60 1.06 65.48
C ALA A 4 44.08 1.26 64.03
N ALA A 5 44.29 0.15 63.30
CA ALA A 5 44.53 0.14 61.86
C ALA A 5 43.19 -0.04 61.12
N GLY A 6 42.89 0.85 60.17
CA GLY A 6 41.70 0.79 59.32
C GLY A 6 41.82 -0.27 58.20
N PRO A 7 40.70 -0.71 57.61
CA PRO A 7 40.71 -1.76 56.59
C PRO A 7 41.18 -1.26 55.23
N SER A 8 42.00 -2.08 54.56
CA SER A 8 42.48 -1.87 53.20
C SER A 8 41.40 -2.23 52.17
N SER A 9 41.25 -1.38 51.14
CA SER A 9 40.37 -1.64 49.99
C SER A 9 41.07 -2.57 48.97
N PRO A 10 40.36 -3.52 48.34
CA PRO A 10 40.95 -4.37 47.30
C PRO A 10 40.99 -3.67 45.93
N PRO A 11 41.87 -4.09 45.01
CA PRO A 11 42.05 -3.43 43.72
C PRO A 11 40.94 -3.79 42.72
N LEU A 12 40.50 -2.79 41.95
CA LEU A 12 39.53 -2.90 40.85
C LEU A 12 40.05 -3.84 39.75
N LYS A 13 39.37 -4.98 39.56
CA LYS A 13 39.55 -5.85 38.38
C LYS A 13 38.97 -5.15 37.14
N ARG A 14 39.82 -4.84 36.16
CA ARG A 14 39.41 -4.31 34.85
C ARG A 14 38.78 -5.44 34.02
N ASN A 15 37.47 -5.34 33.76
CA ASN A 15 36.71 -6.31 32.96
C ASN A 15 37.11 -6.25 31.48
N ALA A 16 37.77 -7.31 30.99
CA ALA A 16 38.14 -7.50 29.58
C ALA A 16 36.92 -7.69 28.65
N THR A 17 35.72 -7.91 29.20
CA THR A 17 34.48 -8.17 28.47
C THR A 17 33.92 -6.92 27.78
N MET A 18 34.17 -5.71 28.30
CA MET A 18 33.70 -4.47 27.67
C MET A 18 34.47 -4.11 26.39
N LYS A 19 35.76 -4.48 26.29
CA LYS A 19 36.56 -4.22 25.08
C LYS A 19 36.16 -5.11 23.89
N LYS A 20 35.65 -6.32 24.15
CA LYS A 20 35.13 -7.21 23.10
C LYS A 20 33.78 -6.76 22.54
N ARG A 21 32.91 -6.16 23.38
CA ARG A 21 31.65 -5.58 22.90
C ARG A 21 31.87 -4.32 22.07
N LEU A 22 32.76 -3.41 22.49
CA LEU A 22 33.04 -2.18 21.73
C LEU A 22 33.73 -2.42 20.37
N LEU A 23 34.57 -3.47 20.27
CA LEU A 23 35.25 -3.81 19.01
C LEU A 23 34.30 -4.49 17.99
N LEU A 24 33.26 -5.20 18.47
CA LEU A 24 32.28 -5.84 17.60
C LEU A 24 31.26 -4.81 17.04
N THR A 25 30.86 -3.83 17.84
CA THR A 25 29.99 -2.73 17.38
C THR A 25 30.67 -1.85 16.33
N LEU A 26 31.99 -1.66 16.41
CA LEU A 26 32.74 -0.88 15.43
C LEU A 26 32.93 -1.61 14.07
N ILE A 27 32.91 -2.94 14.06
CA ILE A 27 32.98 -3.74 12.82
C ILE A 27 31.63 -3.75 12.09
N VAL A 28 30.51 -3.80 12.82
CA VAL A 28 29.15 -3.73 12.24
C VAL A 28 28.86 -2.35 11.63
N LEU A 29 29.36 -1.27 12.25
CA LEU A 29 29.26 0.09 11.68
C LEU A 29 30.13 0.31 10.44
N LEU A 30 31.23 -0.44 10.28
CA LEU A 30 32.12 -0.30 9.12
C LEU A 30 31.65 -1.09 7.88
N THR A 31 30.83 -2.13 8.05
CA THR A 31 30.23 -2.87 6.93
C THR A 31 28.99 -2.19 6.35
N ALA A 32 28.23 -1.44 7.15
CA ALA A 32 27.10 -0.64 6.66
C ALA A 32 27.53 0.51 5.74
N ALA A 33 28.73 1.06 5.92
CA ALA A 33 29.24 2.17 5.11
C ALA A 33 29.86 1.75 3.75
N ILE A 34 30.13 0.46 3.52
CA ILE A 34 30.76 -0.03 2.28
C ILE A 34 29.71 -0.51 1.26
N VAL A 35 28.47 -0.81 1.69
CA VAL A 35 27.38 -1.20 0.78
C VAL A 35 26.74 0.01 0.07
N ILE A 36 26.96 1.24 0.56
CA ILE A 36 26.35 2.46 0.00
C ILE A 36 27.15 3.04 -1.19
N SER A 37 28.34 2.50 -1.53
CA SER A 37 29.23 3.11 -2.55
C SER A 37 29.53 2.24 -3.79
N ALA A 38 28.67 1.27 -4.13
CA ALA A 38 28.90 0.39 -5.30
C ALA A 38 27.68 0.12 -6.21
N CYS A 39 26.56 0.83 -6.04
CA CYS A 39 25.44 0.79 -7.00
C CYS A 39 25.25 2.16 -7.67
N SER A 40 26.27 2.62 -8.39
CA SER A 40 26.07 3.56 -9.48
C SER A 40 26.96 3.15 -10.63
N ARG A 41 26.45 2.20 -11.42
CA ARG A 41 26.89 2.03 -12.79
C ARG A 41 25.64 1.85 -13.63
N ALA A 42 25.24 2.93 -14.28
CA ALA A 42 24.16 2.96 -15.26
C ALA A 42 24.36 1.84 -16.29
N GLN A 43 23.36 0.97 -16.40
CA GLN A 43 23.24 0.02 -17.49
C GLN A 43 22.59 0.76 -18.67
N GLU A 44 23.33 0.91 -19.77
CA GLU A 44 22.79 1.48 -21.01
C GLU A 44 21.61 0.62 -21.51
N PRO A 45 20.54 1.23 -22.05
CA PRO A 45 19.41 0.47 -22.57
C PRO A 45 19.79 -0.33 -23.82
N ALA A 46 19.38 -1.59 -23.85
CA ALA A 46 19.55 -2.49 -24.99
C ALA A 46 18.82 -1.95 -26.25
N PRO A 47 19.34 -2.20 -27.47
CA PRO A 47 18.73 -1.71 -28.70
C PRO A 47 17.40 -2.43 -28.99
N THR A 48 16.40 -1.64 -29.39
CA THR A 48 15.07 -2.08 -29.83
C THR A 48 15.15 -2.99 -31.08
N PRO A 49 14.34 -4.06 -31.16
CA PRO A 49 14.29 -4.89 -32.36
C PRO A 49 13.49 -4.20 -33.49
N THR A 50 14.12 -4.08 -34.65
CA THR A 50 13.52 -3.66 -35.93
C THR A 50 12.42 -4.65 -36.38
N PRO A 51 11.28 -4.20 -36.93
CA PRO A 51 10.26 -5.11 -37.45
C PRO A 51 10.73 -5.81 -38.73
N ALA A 52 10.55 -7.13 -38.79
CA ALA A 52 10.85 -7.93 -39.96
C ALA A 52 9.90 -7.59 -41.12
N ALA A 53 10.48 -7.39 -42.30
CA ALA A 53 9.77 -7.17 -43.55
C ALA A 53 8.97 -8.41 -43.97
N MET A 54 7.71 -8.17 -44.35
CA MET A 54 6.88 -9.11 -45.10
C MET A 54 7.52 -9.42 -46.45
N THR A 55 7.63 -10.69 -46.79
CA THR A 55 7.81 -11.14 -48.18
C THR A 55 6.56 -11.90 -48.59
N ASP A 56 5.84 -11.32 -49.55
CA ASP A 56 4.88 -12.01 -50.38
C ASP A 56 5.56 -13.15 -51.15
N ASP A 57 5.03 -14.36 -51.06
CA ASP A 57 5.05 -15.28 -52.19
C ASP A 57 3.90 -16.30 -52.13
N ALA A 58 2.88 -16.00 -52.92
CA ALA A 58 2.23 -16.87 -53.90
C ALA A 58 1.81 -18.31 -53.51
N MET A 59 0.48 -18.44 -53.36
CA MET A 59 -0.41 -19.21 -54.26
C MET A 59 -0.23 -20.74 -54.44
N ASN A 60 -1.29 -21.44 -54.03
CA ASN A 60 -2.16 -22.30 -54.87
C ASN A 60 -2.21 -23.81 -54.56
N LYS A 61 -3.38 -24.25 -54.07
CA LYS A 61 -4.21 -25.39 -54.56
C LYS A 61 -5.42 -25.53 -53.59
N THR A 62 -6.68 -25.20 -53.94
CA THR A 62 -7.66 -25.98 -54.76
C THR A 62 -7.65 -27.47 -54.40
N ASP A 63 -8.69 -28.17 -54.00
CA ASP A 63 -10.15 -28.01 -53.95
C ASP A 63 -10.65 -29.04 -52.90
N ASP A 64 -11.85 -28.90 -52.33
CA ASP A 64 -12.97 -29.84 -52.55
C ASP A 64 -14.17 -29.53 -51.63
N MET A 65 -15.35 -29.80 -52.18
CA MET A 65 -16.68 -29.38 -51.86
C MET A 65 -17.42 -30.28 -50.85
N SER A 66 -18.39 -29.68 -50.14
CA SER A 66 -19.74 -30.21 -49.80
C SER A 66 -20.36 -29.19 -48.83
N LYS A 67 -21.28 -28.29 -49.22
CA LYS A 67 -22.71 -28.46 -49.54
C LYS A 67 -23.45 -29.47 -48.65
N ASP A 68 -24.23 -28.94 -47.72
CA ASP A 68 -25.66 -29.20 -47.52
C ASP A 68 -26.17 -28.06 -46.59
N ASP A 69 -26.97 -27.10 -47.07
CA ASP A 69 -28.40 -27.11 -47.42
C ASP A 69 -29.38 -27.23 -46.23
N SER A 70 -30.33 -26.28 -46.26
CA SER A 70 -31.72 -26.31 -45.80
C SER A 70 -32.07 -25.41 -44.59
N MET A 71 -32.73 -24.26 -44.84
CA MET A 71 -34.20 -24.03 -44.96
C MET A 71 -34.77 -23.59 -43.60
N ALA A 72 -35.07 -22.30 -43.40
CA ALA A 72 -36.29 -21.59 -43.81
C ALA A 72 -37.47 -21.76 -42.83
N SER A 73 -37.94 -20.63 -42.28
CA SER A 73 -39.34 -20.18 -42.11
C SER A 73 -39.42 -19.21 -40.91
N ASP A 74 -39.80 -17.93 -41.06
CA ASP A 74 -41.06 -17.28 -41.47
C ASP A 74 -42.02 -17.00 -40.31
N GLU A 75 -42.41 -15.72 -40.22
CA GLU A 75 -43.70 -15.15 -39.74
C GLU A 75 -44.19 -15.46 -38.30
N SER A 76 -44.77 -14.56 -37.51
CA SER A 76 -45.64 -13.41 -37.82
C SER A 76 -45.93 -12.53 -36.57
N MET A 77 -46.30 -11.29 -36.88
CA MET A 77 -47.23 -10.32 -36.25
C MET A 77 -47.88 -10.58 -34.88
N GLU A 78 -47.95 -9.54 -34.04
CA GLU A 78 -49.23 -8.83 -33.77
C GLU A 78 -49.06 -7.40 -33.19
N LYS A 79 -50.01 -6.54 -33.56
CA LYS A 79 -50.13 -5.09 -33.31
C LYS A 79 -50.95 -4.77 -32.05
N ASN A 80 -50.85 -3.53 -31.58
CA ASN A 80 -51.95 -2.60 -31.24
C ASN A 80 -51.32 -1.19 -31.25
N ASP A 81 -51.67 -0.23 -32.14
CA ASP A 81 -52.92 0.58 -32.24
C ASP A 81 -53.25 1.24 -30.88
N GLU A 82 -53.33 2.57 -30.68
CA GLU A 82 -54.00 3.69 -31.40
C GLU A 82 -53.29 5.04 -31.04
N VAL A 83 -53.04 6.02 -31.94
CA VAL A 83 -53.93 7.05 -32.56
C VAL A 83 -54.45 8.07 -31.51
N MET A 84 -54.15 9.38 -31.55
CA MET A 84 -54.66 10.49 -32.40
C MET A 84 -53.82 11.75 -32.07
N GLY A 85 -53.33 12.55 -33.03
CA GLY A 85 -54.07 13.63 -33.71
C GLY A 85 -53.74 14.99 -33.03
N SER A 86 -53.49 16.12 -33.69
CA SER A 86 -53.61 16.53 -35.08
C SER A 86 -53.05 17.96 -35.20
N ASP A 87 -52.51 18.28 -36.37
CA ASP A 87 -52.60 19.56 -37.09
C ASP A 87 -52.17 20.88 -36.42
N ASP A 88 -51.18 21.58 -36.95
CA ASP A 88 -51.13 22.29 -38.25
C ASP A 88 -51.38 23.79 -38.03
N THR A 89 -50.39 24.62 -38.33
CA THR A 89 -50.49 25.71 -39.30
C THR A 89 -49.34 26.71 -39.11
N MET A 90 -48.61 26.91 -40.21
CA MET A 90 -47.73 28.06 -40.41
C MET A 90 -48.56 29.36 -40.51
N LYS A 91 -47.99 30.48 -40.05
CA LYS A 91 -48.02 31.75 -40.79
C LYS A 91 -46.90 32.69 -40.32
N LYS A 92 -46.07 33.08 -41.27
CA LYS A 92 -45.24 34.29 -41.24
C LYS A 92 -46.12 35.51 -41.41
N GLU A 93 -45.88 36.55 -40.64
CA GLU A 93 -45.97 37.94 -41.12
C GLU A 93 -44.82 38.76 -40.48
N GLU A 94 -44.21 39.59 -41.33
CA GLU A 94 -43.18 40.56 -40.99
C GLU A 94 -43.81 41.81 -40.36
N GLY A 95 -43.09 42.44 -39.43
CA GLY A 95 -43.44 43.74 -38.87
C GLY A 95 -42.19 44.43 -38.32
N ASP A 96 -41.63 45.32 -39.13
CA ASP A 96 -40.66 46.35 -38.74
C ASP A 96 -41.32 47.36 -37.79
N MET A 97 -40.65 47.71 -36.68
CA MET A 97 -40.80 49.02 -36.02
C MET A 97 -39.69 49.26 -34.99
N SER A 98 -38.85 50.23 -35.33
CA SER A 98 -37.98 51.02 -34.47
C SER A 98 -38.71 51.65 -33.27
N SER A 99 -38.12 51.58 -32.07
CA SER A 99 -38.02 52.73 -31.16
C SER A 99 -37.02 52.46 -30.02
N ASP A 100 -35.99 53.30 -30.04
CA ASP A 100 -35.15 53.79 -28.95
C ASP A 100 -35.89 53.90 -27.60
N GLU A 101 -35.36 53.29 -26.52
CA GLU A 101 -35.47 53.85 -25.17
C GLU A 101 -34.49 53.21 -24.19
N SER A 102 -33.67 54.08 -23.61
CA SER A 102 -32.69 53.87 -22.55
C SER A 102 -33.27 53.19 -21.30
N MET A 103 -32.63 52.12 -20.83
CA MET A 103 -32.71 51.72 -19.42
C MET A 103 -31.33 51.39 -18.86
N GLU A 104 -31.05 52.05 -17.75
CA GLU A 104 -29.84 52.06 -16.93
C GLU A 104 -29.18 50.69 -16.79
N LYS A 105 -27.88 50.65 -17.12
CA LYS A 105 -26.97 49.68 -16.51
C LYS A 105 -26.99 49.91 -14.99
N LYS A 106 -27.76 49.10 -14.27
CA LYS A 106 -27.37 48.75 -12.90
C LYS A 106 -26.21 47.78 -13.03
N ASP A 107 -25.03 48.36 -12.87
CA ASP A 107 -23.83 47.66 -12.42
C ASP A 107 -24.16 47.09 -11.03
N ASP A 108 -24.83 45.94 -11.00
CA ASP A 108 -24.75 45.05 -9.85
C ASP A 108 -23.37 44.42 -9.92
N GLY A 109 -22.38 45.22 -9.53
CA GLY A 109 -21.07 44.73 -9.15
C GLY A 109 -21.27 43.72 -8.03
N MET A 110 -21.38 42.44 -8.40
CA MET A 110 -21.19 41.33 -7.51
C MET A 110 -19.79 41.54 -6.90
N SER A 111 -19.74 41.98 -5.66
CA SER A 111 -18.51 42.18 -4.90
C SER A 111 -17.73 40.86 -4.93
N SER A 112 -16.62 40.84 -5.66
CA SER A 112 -15.64 39.77 -5.68
C SER A 112 -14.84 39.72 -4.36
N GLU A 113 -15.52 39.83 -3.22
CA GLU A 113 -14.94 39.90 -1.88
C GLU A 113 -14.97 38.56 -1.13
N ASP A 114 -15.37 37.47 -1.79
CA ASP A 114 -14.90 36.12 -1.42
C ASP A 114 -13.52 35.85 -2.03
N ALA A 115 -12.58 36.77 -1.79
CA ALA A 115 -11.18 36.40 -1.87
C ALA A 115 -10.97 35.35 -0.79
N MET A 116 -10.89 34.06 -1.18
CA MET A 116 -10.64 32.96 -0.25
C MET A 116 -9.45 33.32 0.63
N MET A 117 -9.73 33.62 1.89
CA MET A 117 -8.69 33.96 2.85
C MET A 117 -7.90 32.67 3.06
N GLN A 118 -6.66 32.63 2.59
CA GLN A 118 -5.79 31.47 2.78
C GLN A 118 -5.18 31.50 4.18
N ALA A 119 -5.04 30.33 4.79
CA ALA A 119 -4.26 30.08 6.00
C ALA A 119 -3.23 28.98 5.73
N ALA A 120 -2.17 28.92 6.55
CA ALA A 120 -1.09 27.96 6.38
C ALA A 120 -1.32 26.73 7.26
N LEU A 121 -1.59 25.58 6.65
CA LEU A 121 -1.55 24.29 7.32
C LEU A 121 -0.10 23.78 7.31
N THR A 122 0.48 23.53 8.48
CA THR A 122 1.82 22.93 8.59
C THR A 122 1.71 21.45 8.91
N LEU A 123 2.40 20.62 8.13
CA LEU A 123 2.44 19.17 8.29
C LEU A 123 3.87 18.72 8.59
N THR A 124 4.02 17.87 9.60
CA THR A 124 5.29 17.18 9.89
C THR A 124 5.04 15.69 9.99
N PHE A 125 5.98 14.89 9.49
CA PHE A 125 5.83 13.44 9.39
C PHE A 125 7.09 12.73 9.85
N ALA A 126 6.90 11.49 10.29
CA ALA A 126 7.98 10.53 10.52
C ALA A 126 7.58 9.19 9.89
N ASN A 127 8.58 8.47 9.37
CA ASN A 127 8.46 7.13 8.81
C ASN A 127 7.47 6.97 7.63
N LEU A 128 7.10 8.05 6.93
CA LEU A 128 6.37 7.91 5.67
C LEU A 128 7.30 7.33 4.58
N PRO A 129 6.89 6.26 3.88
CA PRO A 129 7.69 5.70 2.79
C PRO A 129 7.68 6.59 1.54
N ASN A 130 8.70 6.44 0.70
CA ASN A 130 8.64 6.88 -0.69
C ASN A 130 7.71 5.93 -1.46
N LEU A 131 6.69 6.47 -2.12
CA LEU A 131 5.67 5.70 -2.85
C LEU A 131 6.05 5.42 -4.33
N GLY A 132 7.15 6.02 -4.80
CA GLY A 132 7.56 5.95 -6.20
C GLY A 132 6.84 6.96 -7.09
N PRO A 133 6.98 6.84 -8.43
CA PRO A 133 6.51 7.86 -9.37
C PRO A 133 5.00 7.83 -9.65
N ASP A 134 4.35 6.67 -9.46
CA ASP A 134 2.96 6.44 -9.86
C ASP A 134 1.95 6.75 -8.75
N TRP A 135 2.44 7.17 -7.57
CA TRP A 135 1.62 7.43 -6.38
C TRP A 135 2.15 8.64 -5.60
N ALA A 136 1.24 9.32 -4.91
CA ALA A 136 1.55 10.47 -4.07
C ALA A 136 0.71 10.45 -2.79
N TYR A 137 1.05 11.34 -1.86
CA TYR A 137 0.23 11.58 -0.68
C TYR A 137 -0.70 12.76 -0.94
N GLU A 138 -1.94 12.65 -0.49
CA GLU A 138 -2.87 13.77 -0.43
C GLU A 138 -3.41 13.97 0.99
N GLY A 139 -3.38 15.22 1.44
CA GLY A 139 -3.92 15.60 2.75
C GLY A 139 -5.37 16.06 2.64
N TRP A 140 -6.17 15.74 3.65
CA TRP A 140 -7.57 16.11 3.70
C TRP A 140 -7.96 16.66 5.07
N LEU A 141 -8.54 17.85 5.09
CA LEU A 141 -9.27 18.38 6.23
C LEU A 141 -10.68 17.77 6.24
N ILE A 142 -11.12 17.28 7.39
CA ILE A 142 -12.51 16.84 7.56
C ILE A 142 -13.34 18.01 8.06
N VAL A 143 -14.17 18.59 7.20
CA VAL A 143 -15.05 19.74 7.49
C VAL A 143 -16.50 19.30 7.36
N ASP A 144 -17.28 19.43 8.43
CA ASP A 144 -18.68 18.94 8.48
C ASP A 144 -18.83 17.47 8.03
N GLY A 145 -17.82 16.65 8.36
CA GLY A 145 -17.77 15.23 7.99
C GLY A 145 -17.40 14.96 6.53
N LYS A 146 -16.98 15.97 5.77
CA LYS A 146 -16.57 15.83 4.36
C LYS A 146 -15.08 16.13 4.18
N PRO A 147 -14.38 15.39 3.31
CA PRO A 147 -12.98 15.67 3.01
C PRO A 147 -12.84 16.93 2.15
N VAL A 148 -11.86 17.77 2.48
CA VAL A 148 -11.44 18.95 1.73
C VAL A 148 -9.94 18.83 1.51
N THR A 149 -9.51 18.72 0.25
CA THR A 149 -8.09 18.57 -0.11
C THR A 149 -7.24 19.71 0.41
N THR A 150 -6.03 19.37 0.86
CA THR A 150 -4.98 20.31 1.23
C THR A 150 -3.84 20.34 0.22
N GLY A 151 -3.97 19.56 -0.87
CA GLY A 151 -2.96 19.39 -1.90
C GLY A 151 -2.14 18.11 -1.76
N VAL A 152 -1.41 17.82 -2.85
CA VAL A 152 -0.63 16.61 -3.06
C VAL A 152 0.86 16.86 -2.82
N PHE A 153 1.56 15.88 -2.26
CA PHE A 153 3.02 15.92 -2.09
C PHE A 153 3.64 14.51 -2.20
N THR A 154 4.96 14.46 -2.37
CA THR A 154 5.73 13.21 -2.40
C THR A 154 6.72 13.17 -1.24
N VAL A 155 7.20 11.98 -0.88
CA VAL A 155 8.27 11.78 0.10
C VAL A 155 9.46 11.12 -0.61
N ASP A 156 10.67 11.60 -0.36
CA ASP A 156 11.89 11.03 -0.93
C ASP A 156 12.45 9.84 -0.13
N ASP A 157 13.53 9.24 -0.62
CA ASP A 157 14.18 8.08 0.04
C ASP A 157 14.77 8.40 1.43
N HIS A 158 14.88 9.68 1.81
CA HIS A 158 15.32 10.12 3.13
C HIS A 158 14.13 10.41 4.07
N GLY A 159 12.90 10.14 3.64
CA GLY A 159 11.69 10.42 4.40
C GLY A 159 11.32 11.91 4.40
N MET A 160 11.83 12.70 3.44
CA MET A 160 11.60 14.14 3.39
C MET A 160 10.43 14.45 2.44
N ALA A 161 9.39 15.10 2.97
CA ALA A 161 8.25 15.55 2.18
C ALA A 161 8.64 16.71 1.25
N SER A 162 8.09 16.73 0.04
CA SER A 162 8.32 17.80 -0.95
C SER A 162 7.72 19.15 -0.55
N ALA A 163 6.77 19.15 0.39
CA ALA A 163 6.18 20.32 1.01
C ALA A 163 5.83 20.02 2.48
N ALA A 164 5.91 21.03 3.33
CA ALA A 164 5.55 20.96 4.75
C ALA A 164 4.54 22.04 5.16
N GLU A 165 4.29 23.02 4.29
CA GLU A 165 3.33 24.10 4.50
C GLU A 165 2.40 24.17 3.29
N PHE A 166 1.09 24.16 3.54
CA PHE A 166 0.05 24.08 2.53
C PHE A 166 -0.92 25.25 2.68
N PRO A 167 -1.06 26.12 1.66
CA PRO A 167 -2.07 27.16 1.69
C PRO A 167 -3.46 26.55 1.48
N VAL A 168 -4.33 26.70 2.48
CA VAL A 168 -5.69 26.15 2.48
C VAL A 168 -6.71 27.22 2.86
N ASP A 169 -7.97 27.02 2.50
CA ASP A 169 -9.05 27.94 2.86
C ASP A 169 -9.14 28.10 4.39
N ALA A 170 -9.05 29.34 4.87
CA ALA A 170 -9.01 29.64 6.30
C ALA A 170 -10.30 29.25 7.03
N HIS A 171 -11.44 29.28 6.35
CA HIS A 171 -12.70 28.86 6.93
C HIS A 171 -12.76 27.33 7.07
N ALA A 172 -12.30 26.59 6.06
CA ALA A 172 -12.14 25.14 6.09
C ALA A 172 -11.17 24.72 7.20
N LEU A 173 -9.98 25.32 7.28
CA LEU A 173 -8.97 25.00 8.29
C LEU A 173 -9.48 25.25 9.72
N LYS A 174 -10.18 26.38 9.93
CA LYS A 174 -10.77 26.73 11.22
C LYS A 174 -11.87 25.75 11.65
N ASN A 175 -12.69 25.29 10.71
CA ASN A 175 -13.84 24.44 10.99
C ASN A 175 -13.55 22.94 10.86
N ALA A 176 -12.34 22.56 10.44
CA ALA A 176 -11.94 21.17 10.37
C ALA A 176 -12.09 20.50 11.74
N THR A 177 -12.55 19.26 11.77
CA THR A 177 -12.59 18.44 13.00
C THR A 177 -11.42 17.48 13.06
N ALA A 178 -10.89 17.08 11.90
CA ALA A 178 -9.79 16.14 11.80
C ALA A 178 -8.95 16.39 10.54
N PHE A 179 -7.80 15.72 10.49
CA PHE A 179 -6.96 15.59 9.31
C PHE A 179 -6.75 14.10 8.99
N VAL A 180 -6.75 13.75 7.71
CA VAL A 180 -6.39 12.40 7.23
C VAL A 180 -5.44 12.52 6.04
N LEU A 181 -4.49 11.60 5.96
CA LEU A 181 -3.57 11.45 4.85
C LEU A 181 -3.90 10.17 4.10
N THR A 182 -3.97 10.25 2.77
CA THR A 182 -4.23 9.12 1.88
C THR A 182 -3.08 8.87 0.93
N ILE A 183 -3.03 7.66 0.39
CA ILE A 183 -2.16 7.27 -0.73
C ILE A 183 -3.00 7.31 -2.00
N GLU A 184 -2.65 8.20 -2.92
CA GLU A 184 -3.39 8.50 -4.14
C GLU A 184 -2.59 8.14 -5.39
N PRO A 185 -3.24 7.69 -6.49
CA PRO A 185 -2.59 7.59 -7.79
C PRO A 185 -1.93 8.91 -8.21
N SER A 186 -0.92 8.86 -9.07
CA SER A 186 -0.28 10.06 -9.61
C SER A 186 0.04 9.86 -11.10
N PRO A 187 -0.68 10.55 -12.02
CA PRO A 187 -1.73 11.55 -11.78
C PRO A 187 -3.05 10.95 -11.27
N ASP A 188 -3.80 11.74 -10.50
CA ASP A 188 -5.17 11.44 -10.06
C ASP A 188 -6.18 12.39 -10.70
N ASP A 189 -7.28 11.82 -11.21
CA ASP A 189 -8.40 12.55 -11.81
C ASP A 189 -9.67 12.49 -10.91
N ASP A 190 -9.68 11.66 -9.86
CA ASP A 190 -10.78 11.59 -8.89
C ASP A 190 -10.59 12.67 -7.81
N PRO A 191 -11.55 13.60 -7.62
CA PRO A 191 -11.45 14.60 -6.57
C PRO A 191 -11.78 14.07 -5.16
N ALA A 192 -12.18 12.81 -5.02
CA ALA A 192 -12.44 12.17 -3.73
C ALA A 192 -11.21 11.40 -3.23
N PRO A 193 -11.02 11.27 -1.89
CA PRO A 193 -9.93 10.45 -1.35
C PRO A 193 -10.07 8.99 -1.75
N ASN A 194 -8.96 8.36 -2.12
CA ASN A 194 -8.86 6.90 -2.20
C ASN A 194 -9.06 6.28 -0.82
N ALA A 195 -9.49 5.02 -0.79
CA ALA A 195 -9.74 4.25 0.43
C ALA A 195 -8.47 3.99 1.27
N ILE A 196 -7.28 4.19 0.71
CA ILE A 196 -5.99 3.89 1.35
C ILE A 196 -5.57 5.04 2.29
N HIS A 197 -6.22 5.11 3.45
CA HIS A 197 -5.91 6.10 4.48
C HIS A 197 -4.75 5.61 5.36
N ILE A 198 -3.62 6.33 5.39
CA ILE A 198 -2.40 5.87 6.08
C ILE A 198 -2.28 6.39 7.52
N ILE A 199 -2.55 7.68 7.76
CA ILE A 199 -2.53 8.29 9.10
C ILE A 199 -3.63 9.33 9.22
N GLY A 200 -4.17 9.50 10.43
CA GLY A 200 -5.19 10.50 10.70
C GLY A 200 -5.18 10.95 12.16
N GLY A 201 -5.89 12.04 12.44
CA GLY A 201 -5.99 12.60 13.79
C GLY A 201 -7.06 13.67 13.90
N ASP A 202 -7.76 13.69 15.03
CA ASP A 202 -8.66 14.78 15.40
C ASP A 202 -7.88 16.02 15.85
N PHE A 203 -8.38 17.21 15.51
CA PHE A 203 -7.81 18.46 16.02
C PHE A 203 -8.23 18.69 17.47
N ASP A 204 -7.24 18.88 18.34
CA ASP A 204 -7.39 19.40 19.70
C ASP A 204 -6.76 20.80 19.78
N GLY A 205 -7.61 21.82 19.71
CA GLY A 205 -7.18 23.20 19.51
C GLY A 205 -6.64 23.40 18.09
N ASP A 206 -5.37 23.79 18.00
CA ASP A 206 -4.70 24.10 16.72
C ASP A 206 -3.86 22.94 16.17
N ALA A 207 -3.78 21.82 16.89
CA ALA A 207 -2.93 20.68 16.52
C ALA A 207 -3.71 19.36 16.45
N ALA A 208 -3.30 18.47 15.55
CA ALA A 208 -3.78 17.08 15.48
C ALA A 208 -2.58 16.13 15.42
N ALA A 209 -2.50 15.19 16.37
CA ALA A 209 -1.53 14.11 16.36
C ALA A 209 -2.01 13.01 15.39
N LEU A 210 -1.20 12.68 14.39
CA LEU A 210 -1.56 11.77 13.32
C LEU A 210 -0.97 10.38 13.57
N THR A 211 -1.80 9.35 13.58
CA THR A 211 -1.38 7.96 13.77
C THR A 211 -2.09 7.00 12.81
N VAL A 212 -1.47 5.84 12.57
CA VAL A 212 -2.07 4.74 11.81
C VAL A 212 -3.31 4.17 12.52
N SER A 213 -3.29 4.12 13.85
CA SER A 213 -4.38 3.57 14.67
C SER A 213 -5.61 4.47 14.76
N HIS A 214 -5.55 5.69 14.22
CA HIS A 214 -6.70 6.60 14.26
C HIS A 214 -7.88 6.04 13.45
N PRO A 215 -9.15 6.19 13.88
CA PRO A 215 -10.31 5.66 13.17
C PRO A 215 -10.53 6.18 11.74
N LEU A 216 -9.91 7.31 11.39
CA LEU A 216 -9.90 7.83 10.01
C LEU A 216 -8.79 7.23 9.14
N ALA A 217 -7.86 6.48 9.71
CA ALA A 217 -6.77 5.79 9.02
C ALA A 217 -7.04 4.26 9.03
N LEU A 218 -6.06 3.47 9.44
CA LEU A 218 -6.24 2.02 9.55
C LEU A 218 -7.22 1.65 10.69
N GLY A 219 -7.27 2.47 11.74
CA GLY A 219 -8.26 2.33 12.82
C GLY A 219 -8.08 1.10 13.73
N VAL A 220 -6.92 0.43 13.65
CA VAL A 220 -6.60 -0.75 14.43
C VAL A 220 -5.34 -0.53 15.26
N ASP A 221 -5.33 -1.07 16.47
CA ASP A 221 -4.12 -1.31 17.24
C ASP A 221 -3.75 -2.79 17.18
N PHE A 222 -2.46 -3.09 17.39
CA PHE A 222 -1.94 -4.45 17.42
C PHE A 222 -1.54 -4.87 18.84
N ASP A 223 -1.90 -4.05 19.83
CA ASP A 223 -1.57 -4.28 21.23
C ASP A 223 -2.22 -5.58 21.73
N GLY A 224 -1.39 -6.52 22.18
CA GLY A 224 -1.85 -7.81 22.70
C GLY A 224 -2.27 -8.82 21.63
N VAL A 225 -2.12 -8.50 20.34
CA VAL A 225 -2.23 -9.49 19.27
C VAL A 225 -1.00 -10.37 19.30
N ASN A 226 -1.19 -11.69 19.42
CA ASN A 226 -0.11 -12.66 19.39
C ASN A 226 -0.21 -13.45 18.09
N VAL A 227 0.86 -13.45 17.32
CA VAL A 227 0.98 -14.21 16.08
C VAL A 227 2.11 -15.20 16.22
N SER A 228 1.88 -16.43 15.77
CA SER A 228 2.92 -17.43 15.63
C SER A 228 2.82 -18.13 14.28
N TYR A 229 3.91 -18.78 13.89
CA TYR A 229 3.98 -19.63 12.70
C TYR A 229 4.60 -20.98 13.04
N ILE A 230 4.50 -21.91 12.09
CA ILE A 230 5.15 -23.21 12.15
C ILE A 230 5.98 -23.44 10.88
N LEU A 231 6.98 -24.31 10.99
CA LEU A 231 7.66 -24.87 9.83
C LEU A 231 7.06 -26.23 9.47
N GLY A 232 6.67 -26.39 8.20
CA GLY A 232 6.09 -27.61 7.65
C GLY A 232 6.02 -27.52 6.13
N ALA A 233 6.21 -28.65 5.44
CA ALA A 233 6.20 -28.74 3.98
C ALA A 233 5.14 -29.73 3.44
N PRO A 234 3.85 -29.51 3.70
CA PRO A 234 2.75 -30.43 3.37
C PRO A 234 2.63 -30.76 1.87
N SER A 235 3.02 -29.84 0.97
CA SER A 235 3.04 -30.08 -0.47
C SER A 235 4.17 -31.01 -0.93
N SER A 236 5.17 -31.28 -0.07
CA SER A 236 6.30 -32.16 -0.39
C SER A 236 5.94 -33.64 -0.42
N GLU A 237 6.61 -34.39 -1.30
CA GLU A 237 6.62 -35.84 -1.26
C GLU A 237 7.18 -36.42 0.05
N ASN A 238 8.08 -35.69 0.72
CA ASN A 238 8.72 -36.06 1.98
C ASN A 238 8.61 -34.94 3.03
N ALA A 239 7.38 -34.52 3.34
CA ALA A 239 7.06 -33.43 4.29
C ALA A 239 7.90 -33.45 5.58
N LYS A 240 8.09 -34.63 6.19
CA LYS A 240 8.87 -34.76 7.44
C LYS A 240 10.35 -34.42 7.29
N ALA A 241 10.96 -34.72 6.15
CA ALA A 241 12.36 -34.36 5.89
C ALA A 241 12.50 -32.92 5.39
N ASP A 242 11.43 -32.38 4.80
CA ASP A 242 11.41 -31.06 4.17
C ASP A 242 10.77 -29.97 5.02
N TYR A 243 10.41 -30.23 6.28
CA TYR A 243 9.63 -29.29 7.10
C TYR A 243 10.20 -27.86 7.16
N LYS A 244 11.51 -27.68 7.03
CA LYS A 244 12.19 -26.37 6.98
C LYS A 244 11.94 -25.57 5.69
N LYS A 245 11.28 -26.18 4.71
CA LYS A 245 11.02 -25.64 3.38
C LYS A 245 9.56 -25.24 3.20
N GLY A 246 8.92 -24.81 4.27
CA GLY A 246 7.58 -24.24 4.22
C GLY A 246 7.26 -23.58 5.55
N ILE A 247 6.45 -22.53 5.46
CA ILE A 247 6.03 -21.70 6.58
C ILE A 247 4.52 -21.56 6.53
N TRP A 248 3.87 -21.69 7.68
CA TRP A 248 2.42 -21.61 7.77
C TRP A 248 1.98 -20.93 9.06
N TRP A 249 0.91 -20.14 9.02
CA TRP A 249 0.38 -19.39 10.16
C TRP A 249 -0.98 -19.94 10.63
N PRO A 250 -0.99 -21.00 11.44
CA PRO A 250 -2.23 -21.58 11.93
C PRO A 250 -2.89 -20.70 13.00
N GLY A 251 -4.20 -20.49 12.91
CA GLY A 251 -4.98 -19.81 13.95
C GLY A 251 -4.71 -18.31 14.06
N LEU A 252 -4.38 -17.66 12.94
CA LEU A 252 -4.20 -16.21 12.84
C LEU A 252 -5.48 -15.47 13.26
N ASN A 253 -5.41 -14.76 14.38
CA ASN A 253 -6.48 -13.89 14.85
C ASN A 253 -6.03 -12.42 14.73
N LEU A 254 -6.23 -11.83 13.55
CA LEU A 254 -5.85 -10.46 13.24
C LEU A 254 -7.05 -9.50 13.27
N PRO A 255 -6.84 -8.21 13.57
CA PRO A 255 -7.85 -7.17 13.36
C PRO A 255 -8.37 -7.16 11.91
N GLN A 256 -9.63 -6.81 11.73
CA GLN A 256 -10.16 -6.57 10.40
C GLN A 256 -9.62 -5.25 9.85
N LEU A 257 -9.04 -5.28 8.64
CA LEU A 257 -8.55 -4.08 7.97
C LEU A 257 -9.70 -3.34 7.25
N PRO A 258 -9.62 -2.00 7.14
CA PRO A 258 -10.54 -1.23 6.30
C PRO A 258 -10.29 -1.50 4.82
N GLN A 259 -11.23 -1.06 3.97
CA GLN A 259 -11.08 -1.12 2.51
C GLN A 259 -9.77 -0.45 2.07
N GLY A 260 -9.14 -0.98 1.03
CA GLY A 260 -7.87 -0.47 0.51
C GLY A 260 -6.64 -1.08 1.17
N TRP A 261 -6.82 -2.02 2.11
CA TRP A 261 -5.73 -2.69 2.82
C TRP A 261 -5.93 -4.21 2.85
N VAL A 262 -4.82 -4.95 2.78
CA VAL A 262 -4.78 -6.41 2.87
C VAL A 262 -3.56 -6.86 3.67
N TYR A 263 -3.61 -8.01 4.33
CA TYR A 263 -2.39 -8.59 4.92
C TYR A 263 -1.60 -9.35 3.86
N GLU A 264 -0.28 -9.37 3.99
CA GLU A 264 0.59 -10.22 3.17
C GLU A 264 1.65 -10.88 4.04
N GLY A 265 1.85 -12.18 3.84
CA GLY A 265 2.90 -12.95 4.50
C GLY A 265 4.19 -12.92 3.68
N TRP A 266 5.33 -12.96 4.35
CA TRP A 266 6.65 -12.94 3.70
C TRP A 266 7.67 -13.80 4.42
N VAL A 267 8.58 -14.37 3.63
CA VAL A 267 9.89 -14.80 4.10
C VAL A 267 10.96 -13.87 3.54
N ALA A 268 11.75 -13.24 4.41
CA ALA A 268 12.79 -12.29 4.00
C ALA A 268 14.17 -12.89 4.23
N GLY A 269 14.90 -13.15 3.14
CA GLY A 269 16.20 -13.82 3.18
C GLY A 269 17.31 -13.07 2.45
N PRO A 270 18.46 -13.74 2.21
CA PRO A 270 19.65 -13.13 1.60
C PRO A 270 19.42 -12.52 0.21
N ASP A 271 18.50 -13.09 -0.56
CA ASP A 271 18.18 -12.66 -1.92
C ASP A 271 17.00 -11.66 -1.96
N GLY A 272 16.45 -11.27 -0.81
CA GLY A 272 15.31 -10.38 -0.68
C GLY A 272 14.05 -11.04 -0.10
N PRO A 273 12.95 -10.28 -0.01
CA PRO A 273 11.66 -10.78 0.44
C PRO A 273 10.97 -11.62 -0.64
N ILE A 274 10.32 -12.70 -0.21
CA ILE A 274 9.45 -13.54 -1.04
C ILE A 274 8.08 -13.55 -0.38
N SER A 275 7.06 -13.14 -1.13
CA SER A 275 5.66 -13.21 -0.71
C SER A 275 5.25 -14.67 -0.51
N THR A 276 4.43 -14.89 0.51
CA THR A 276 3.70 -16.14 0.76
C THR A 276 2.20 -15.96 0.54
N GLY A 277 1.80 -14.92 -0.19
CA GLY A 277 0.40 -14.64 -0.51
C GLY A 277 -0.28 -13.61 0.38
N ARG A 278 -1.32 -12.99 -0.20
CA ARG A 278 -2.21 -12.01 0.43
C ARG A 278 -3.42 -12.67 1.05
N PHE A 279 -3.87 -12.15 2.18
CA PHE A 279 -5.06 -12.67 2.86
C PHE A 279 -5.81 -11.58 3.63
N THR A 280 -7.12 -11.76 3.73
CA THR A 280 -8.02 -10.91 4.55
C THR A 280 -8.57 -11.67 5.78
N SER A 281 -8.25 -12.96 5.89
CA SER A 281 -8.67 -13.84 6.98
C SER A 281 -7.58 -14.84 7.29
N GLY A 282 -7.29 -15.07 8.57
CA GLY A 282 -6.34 -16.09 9.03
C GLY A 282 -6.85 -17.53 8.95
N ASP A 283 -8.15 -17.72 8.70
CA ASP A 283 -8.80 -19.04 8.65
C ASP A 283 -9.04 -19.54 7.21
N MET A 284 -8.56 -18.81 6.22
CA MET A 284 -8.66 -19.17 4.80
C MET A 284 -7.29 -19.15 4.14
N ALA A 285 -7.13 -19.91 3.06
CA ALA A 285 -5.93 -19.83 2.23
C ALA A 285 -5.73 -18.40 1.73
N ASP A 286 -4.48 -17.99 1.64
CA ASP A 286 -4.05 -16.77 0.96
C ASP A 286 -4.25 -16.86 -0.57
N SER A 287 -3.86 -15.80 -1.26
CA SER A 287 -4.10 -15.60 -2.68
C SER A 287 -3.42 -16.62 -3.60
N ASP A 288 -2.34 -17.27 -3.17
CA ASP A 288 -1.56 -18.22 -3.97
C ASP A 288 -1.46 -19.63 -3.35
N GLY A 289 -2.08 -19.86 -2.20
CA GLY A 289 -2.22 -21.15 -1.56
C GLY A 289 -0.86 -21.74 -1.22
N ASN A 290 -0.52 -22.90 -1.76
CA ASN A 290 0.80 -23.47 -1.49
C ASN A 290 1.96 -22.67 -2.12
N GLY A 291 1.64 -21.70 -2.97
CA GLY A 291 2.57 -20.83 -3.66
C GLY A 291 3.31 -21.45 -4.87
N PRO A 292 4.05 -20.62 -5.63
CA PRO A 292 4.67 -21.03 -6.90
C PRO A 292 5.81 -22.04 -6.76
N MET A 293 6.42 -22.16 -5.58
CA MET A 293 7.53 -23.09 -5.31
C MET A 293 7.06 -24.40 -4.63
N ALA A 294 5.75 -24.63 -4.55
CA ALA A 294 5.18 -25.81 -3.91
C ALA A 294 5.62 -27.14 -4.56
N GLY A 295 5.53 -28.20 -3.75
CA GLY A 295 5.57 -29.58 -4.22
C GLY A 295 4.24 -30.06 -4.83
N PRO A 296 4.15 -31.34 -5.24
CA PRO A 296 3.00 -31.86 -5.98
C PRO A 296 1.76 -32.17 -5.12
N LYS A 297 1.85 -32.12 -3.79
CA LYS A 297 0.72 -32.40 -2.89
C LYS A 297 -0.04 -31.13 -2.52
N SER A 298 -1.27 -31.31 -2.03
CA SER A 298 -2.07 -30.22 -1.45
C SER A 298 -1.50 -29.75 -0.12
N GLY A 299 -1.70 -28.47 0.20
CA GLY A 299 -1.37 -27.89 1.50
C GLY A 299 -2.62 -27.50 2.30
N PRO A 300 -2.42 -26.89 3.47
CA PRO A 300 -3.48 -26.36 4.32
C PRO A 300 -4.35 -25.30 3.66
N SER A 301 -5.49 -25.01 4.29
CA SER A 301 -6.44 -23.97 3.88
C SER A 301 -6.36 -22.72 4.76
N PHE A 302 -5.17 -22.36 5.20
CA PHE A 302 -4.85 -21.16 5.98
C PHE A 302 -3.53 -20.58 5.47
N PRO A 303 -3.16 -19.33 5.78
CA PRO A 303 -2.05 -18.65 5.14
C PRO A 303 -0.71 -19.37 5.35
N GLY A 304 0.12 -19.37 4.30
CA GLY A 304 1.42 -20.03 4.28
C GLY A 304 1.75 -20.66 2.94
N GLN A 305 3.01 -21.02 2.76
CA GLN A 305 3.53 -21.53 1.49
C GLN A 305 4.70 -22.50 1.70
N ASP A 306 4.88 -23.38 0.72
CA ASP A 306 6.04 -24.27 0.60
C ASP A 306 7.05 -23.79 -0.45
N PHE A 307 8.32 -24.12 -0.21
CA PHE A 307 9.49 -23.78 -1.01
C PHE A 307 10.29 -25.03 -1.39
N ILE A 308 9.68 -25.91 -2.19
CA ILE A 308 10.21 -27.21 -2.58
C ILE A 308 10.96 -27.19 -3.91
N ASN A 309 10.50 -26.37 -4.86
CA ASN A 309 11.05 -26.34 -6.21
C ASN A 309 11.18 -24.90 -6.77
N PRO A 310 12.39 -24.30 -6.73
CA PRO A 310 13.62 -24.82 -6.11
C PRO A 310 13.51 -24.88 -4.59
N PRO A 311 14.26 -25.77 -3.92
CA PRO A 311 14.19 -25.91 -2.47
C PRO A 311 14.86 -24.73 -1.75
N ILE A 312 14.16 -24.14 -0.78
CA ILE A 312 14.71 -23.12 0.13
C ILE A 312 14.63 -23.64 1.57
N ASP A 313 15.75 -23.62 2.29
CA ASP A 313 15.78 -23.87 3.73
C ASP A 313 15.58 -22.54 4.47
N LEU A 314 14.40 -22.35 5.07
CA LEU A 314 14.03 -21.11 5.76
C LEU A 314 14.85 -20.90 7.04
N THR A 315 15.47 -21.94 7.59
CA THR A 315 16.35 -21.81 8.77
C THR A 315 17.75 -21.26 8.40
N ALA A 316 18.03 -21.04 7.11
CA ALA A 316 19.31 -20.55 6.61
C ALA A 316 19.38 -19.01 6.52
N GLY A 317 18.90 -18.31 7.56
CA GLY A 317 18.98 -16.85 7.66
C GLY A 317 17.80 -16.11 7.05
N TYR A 318 16.60 -16.68 7.10
CA TYR A 318 15.37 -15.99 6.76
C TYR A 318 14.68 -15.44 8.01
N ALA A 319 13.89 -14.40 7.81
CA ALA A 319 12.94 -13.82 8.75
C ALA A 319 11.50 -14.10 8.28
N ALA A 320 10.56 -14.20 9.21
CA ALA A 320 9.13 -14.25 8.90
C ALA A 320 8.51 -12.88 9.15
N VAL A 321 7.66 -12.41 8.23
CA VAL A 321 7.03 -11.09 8.34
C VAL A 321 5.57 -11.18 7.91
N ILE A 322 4.68 -10.49 8.63
CA ILE A 322 3.36 -10.13 8.13
C ILE A 322 3.31 -8.62 7.99
N SER A 323 2.99 -8.14 6.79
CA SER A 323 2.79 -6.73 6.49
C SER A 323 1.32 -6.42 6.22
N ILE A 324 1.02 -5.12 6.17
CA ILE A 324 -0.25 -4.55 5.75
C ILE A 324 0.03 -3.78 4.47
N GLU A 325 -0.52 -4.26 3.37
CA GLU A 325 -0.24 -3.79 2.02
C GLU A 325 -1.41 -2.94 1.51
N PRO A 326 -1.13 -1.85 0.77
CA PRO A 326 -2.15 -1.18 0.00
C PRO A 326 -2.80 -2.16 -1.00
N ASP A 327 -4.09 -1.95 -1.29
CA ASP A 327 -4.82 -2.70 -2.31
C ASP A 327 -5.62 -1.73 -3.20
N PRO A 328 -5.23 -1.50 -4.46
CA PRO A 328 -4.17 -2.20 -5.19
C PRO A 328 -2.76 -1.83 -4.74
N ASP A 329 -1.83 -2.80 -4.80
CA ASP A 329 -0.40 -2.58 -4.57
C ASP A 329 0.36 -2.43 -5.89
N ASN A 330 1.35 -1.54 -5.91
CA ASN A 330 2.23 -1.28 -7.04
C ASN A 330 3.68 -1.71 -6.79
N SER A 331 4.00 -2.26 -5.61
CA SER A 331 5.34 -2.65 -5.19
C SER A 331 5.49 -4.18 -5.12
N PRO A 332 6.60 -4.74 -5.62
CA PRO A 332 6.95 -6.14 -5.35
C PRO A 332 7.64 -6.33 -3.99
N LEU A 333 7.93 -5.24 -3.26
CA LEU A 333 8.54 -5.25 -1.94
C LEU A 333 7.49 -5.01 -0.86
N PRO A 334 7.62 -5.63 0.34
CA PRO A 334 6.67 -5.43 1.43
C PRO A 334 6.58 -3.98 1.86
N PHE A 335 5.37 -3.45 2.01
CA PHE A 335 5.10 -2.10 2.49
C PHE A 335 5.61 -1.88 3.92
N SER A 336 5.73 -0.61 4.32
CA SER A 336 6.38 -0.22 5.57
C SER A 336 5.61 -0.63 6.83
N LEU A 337 4.30 -0.90 6.72
CA LEU A 337 3.48 -1.37 7.84
C LEU A 337 3.70 -2.86 8.08
N LYS A 338 4.64 -3.19 8.99
CA LYS A 338 5.03 -4.57 9.32
C LYS A 338 4.72 -4.89 10.79
N PRO A 339 3.44 -5.08 11.17
CA PRO A 339 3.05 -5.26 12.56
C PRO A 339 3.67 -6.49 13.21
N PHE A 340 4.02 -7.54 12.46
CA PHE A 340 4.58 -8.77 13.02
C PHE A 340 5.87 -9.19 12.31
N ILE A 341 6.93 -9.39 13.08
CA ILE A 341 8.24 -9.79 12.57
C ILE A 341 8.86 -10.83 13.51
N ASP A 342 9.36 -11.91 12.93
CA ASP A 342 10.42 -12.72 13.55
C ASP A 342 11.69 -12.55 12.73
N GLU A 343 12.70 -11.91 13.31
CA GLU A 343 13.96 -11.57 12.62
C GLU A 343 14.80 -12.81 12.29
N THR A 344 14.51 -13.97 12.88
CA THR A 344 15.24 -15.21 12.60
C THR A 344 14.35 -16.43 12.76
N ILE A 345 14.09 -17.11 11.64
CA ILE A 345 13.41 -18.40 11.65
C ILE A 345 14.35 -19.47 12.22
N ASP A 346 14.01 -20.02 13.39
CA ASP A 346 14.80 -21.02 14.08
C ASP A 346 14.52 -22.44 13.56
N ASP A 347 15.54 -23.31 13.69
CA ASP A 347 15.41 -24.75 13.49
C ASP A 347 14.76 -25.41 14.72
N VAL A 348 13.45 -25.32 14.80
CA VAL A 348 12.63 -26.05 15.77
C VAL A 348 12.17 -27.40 15.21
N SER A 349 11.56 -28.24 16.04
CA SER A 349 10.98 -29.49 15.56
C SER A 349 9.88 -29.22 14.51
N ASP A 350 9.65 -30.18 13.62
CA ASP A 350 8.52 -30.22 12.68
C ASP A 350 7.20 -29.78 13.36
N HIS A 351 6.52 -28.77 12.80
CA HIS A 351 5.33 -28.11 13.34
C HIS A 351 5.51 -27.43 14.73
N GLY A 352 6.74 -27.16 15.15
CA GLY A 352 7.02 -26.35 16.34
C GLY A 352 6.61 -24.90 16.13
N SER A 353 5.83 -24.35 17.07
CA SER A 353 5.38 -22.96 17.05
C SER A 353 6.54 -22.01 17.33
N GLN A 354 6.60 -20.92 16.58
CA GLN A 354 7.54 -19.82 16.74
C GLN A 354 6.75 -18.50 16.80
N ASP A 355 6.97 -17.73 17.86
CA ASP A 355 6.24 -16.49 18.11
C ASP A 355 6.86 -15.33 17.33
N MET A 356 6.03 -14.41 16.83
CA MET A 356 6.46 -13.19 16.16
C MET A 356 6.38 -11.99 17.10
N GLU A 357 7.36 -11.09 17.03
CA GLU A 357 7.34 -9.83 17.76
C GLU A 357 6.34 -8.86 17.12
N THR A 358 5.51 -8.20 17.95
CA THR A 358 4.69 -7.07 17.50
C THR A 358 5.54 -5.80 17.40
N ARG A 359 5.60 -5.17 16.23
CA ARG A 359 6.41 -3.98 15.97
C ARG A 359 5.60 -2.87 15.28
N THR A 360 5.20 -1.87 16.05
CA THR A 360 4.41 -0.72 15.58
C THR A 360 5.11 0.63 15.80
N ASP A 361 6.28 0.65 16.43
CA ASP A 361 7.08 1.84 16.71
C ASP A 361 7.65 2.50 15.44
N ALA A 362 7.84 1.71 14.38
CA ALA A 362 8.26 2.18 13.07
C ALA A 362 7.10 2.67 12.18
N PHE A 363 5.85 2.62 12.65
CA PHE A 363 4.72 3.07 11.84
C PHE A 363 4.78 4.57 11.57
N PRO A 364 4.22 5.03 10.43
CA PRO A 364 4.10 6.44 10.13
C PRO A 364 3.37 7.20 11.22
N THR A 365 3.86 8.40 11.53
CA THR A 365 3.21 9.35 12.43
C THR A 365 3.35 10.75 11.88
N GLY A 366 2.57 11.68 12.41
CA GLY A 366 2.71 13.09 12.04
C GLY A 366 2.02 14.06 12.99
N GLN A 367 2.10 15.32 12.63
CA GLN A 367 1.37 16.42 13.27
C GLN A 367 0.85 17.35 12.19
N ALA A 368 -0.44 17.69 12.30
CA ALA A 368 -1.06 18.77 11.53
C ALA A 368 -1.28 19.98 12.44
N GLN A 369 -0.86 21.17 12.00
CA GLN A 369 -0.91 22.41 12.77
C GLN A 369 -1.56 23.53 11.94
N ARG A 370 -2.55 24.20 12.53
CA ARG A 370 -3.32 25.31 11.92
C ARG A 370 -2.62 26.66 11.98
#